data_AF-A0ABD5Y5S1-F1
#
_entry.id   AF-A0ABD5Y5S1-F1
#
_cell.length_a   1.000
_cell.length_b   1.000
_cell.length_c   1.000
_cell.angle_alpha   90.00
_cell.angle_beta   90.00
_cell.angle_gamma   90.00
#
_symmetry.space_group_name_H-M   'P 1'
#
loop_
_entity.id
_entity.type
_entity.pdbx_description
1 polymer ?
#
loop_
_entity_poly.entity_id
_entity_poly.type
_entity_poly.pdbx_seq_one_letter_code
_entity_poly.pdbx_strand_id
1 'polypeptide(L)' 'MDQDLLDRLDANLSYGDSRSAWVRDAIEMKLAVLEEIENYDEDMTQEERREFIVEAVREAVEDD' A
#
# COMPACT_ATOMS: atom_id res chain seq x y z
N MET A 1 -9.17 -7.20 5.19
CA MET A 1 -8.33 -6.74 6.32
C MET A 1 -9.19 -6.33 7.51
N ASP A 2 -8.59 -6.30 8.70
CA ASP A 2 -9.27 -6.00 9.97
C ASP A 2 -9.41 -4.47 10.15
N GLN A 3 -10.64 -3.94 10.19
CA GLN A 3 -10.93 -2.51 10.38
C GLN A 3 -10.28 -1.96 11.66
N ASP A 4 -10.13 -2.82 12.66
CA ASP A 4 -9.46 -2.52 13.92
C ASP A 4 -7.98 -2.14 13.77
N LEU A 5 -7.32 -2.57 12.69
CA LEU A 5 -5.92 -2.20 12.42
C LEU A 5 -5.84 -0.76 11.89
N LEU A 6 -6.74 -0.38 10.99
CA LEU A 6 -6.81 0.95 10.40
C LEU A 6 -7.17 2.00 11.47
N ASP A 7 -8.17 1.69 12.29
CA ASP A 7 -8.62 2.58 13.37
C ASP A 7 -7.51 2.84 14.42
N ARG A 8 -6.72 1.81 14.76
CA ARG A 8 -5.56 1.96 15.66
C ARG A 8 -4.43 2.79 15.07
N LEU A 9 -4.24 2.71 13.76
CA LEU A 9 -3.22 3.46 13.05
C LEU A 9 -3.59 4.94 12.98
N ASP A 10 -4.86 5.23 12.70
CA ASP A 10 -5.40 6.58 12.69
C ASP A 10 -5.38 7.24 14.08
N ALA A 11 -5.65 6.47 15.14
CA ALA A 11 -5.58 6.95 16.52
C ALA A 11 -4.16 7.35 16.97
N ASN A 12 -3.11 6.71 16.41
CA ASN A 12 -1.72 7.01 16.76
C ASN A 12 -1.08 8.10 15.89
N LEU A 13 -1.66 8.39 14.73
CA LEU A 13 -1.19 9.42 13.83
C LEU A 13 -1.86 10.76 14.20
N SER A 14 -1.13 11.67 14.84
CA SER A 14 -1.64 13.01 15.13
C SER A 14 -1.99 13.75 13.83
N TYR A 15 -3.19 14.35 13.73
CA TYR A 15 -3.54 15.25 12.63
C TYR A 15 -2.75 16.56 12.80
N GLY A 16 -1.77 16.82 11.92
CA GLY A 16 -0.99 18.07 11.91
C GLY A 16 0.53 17.94 11.99
N ASP A 17 1.09 16.74 12.20
CA ASP A 17 2.53 16.49 12.00
C ASP A 17 2.78 16.08 10.54
N SER A 18 3.66 16.80 9.85
CA SER A 18 4.08 16.48 8.47
C SER A 18 4.52 15.01 8.30
N ARG A 19 5.08 14.40 9.36
CA ARG A 19 5.50 13.00 9.33
C ARG A 19 4.33 12.03 9.41
N SER A 20 3.32 12.33 10.21
CA SER A 20 2.14 11.45 10.33
C SER A 20 1.28 11.50 9.07
N ALA A 21 1.19 12.65 8.40
CA ALA A 21 0.54 12.76 7.09
C ALA A 21 1.24 11.90 6.03
N TRP A 22 2.57 11.97 5.93
CA TRP A 22 3.33 11.14 4.99
C TRP A 22 3.18 9.63 5.27
N VAL A 23 3.12 9.23 6.54
CA VAL A 23 2.89 7.82 6.90
C VAL A 23 1.48 7.37 6.51
N ARG A 24 0.46 8.22 6.64
CA ARG A 24 -0.90 7.89 6.16
C ARG A 24 -0.92 7.67 4.65
N ASP A 25 -0.37 8.61 3.88
CA ASP A 25 -0.33 8.50 2.43
C ASP A 25 0.39 7.23 1.98
N ALA A 26 1.52 6.89 2.62
CA ALA A 26 2.26 5.67 2.31
C ALA A 26 1.46 4.40 2.62
N ILE A 27 0.65 4.41 3.69
CA ILE A 27 -0.20 3.29 4.08
C ILE A 27 -1.39 3.17 3.14
N GLU A 28 -2.08 4.26 2.83
CA GLU A 28 -3.19 4.27 1.87
C GLU A 28 -2.75 3.75 0.50
N MET A 29 -1.61 4.24 0.00
CA MET A 29 -1.05 3.79 -1.28
C MET A 29 -0.70 2.30 -1.24
N LYS A 30 -0.11 1.81 -0.14
CA LYS A 30 0.19 0.40 0.04
C LYS A 30 -1.09 -0.46 0.09
N LEU A 31 -2.14 0.03 0.75
CA LEU A 31 -3.42 -0.69 0.87
C LEU A 31 -4.12 -0.81 -0.49
N ALA A 32 -4.20 0.28 -1.25
CA ALA A 32 -4.79 0.27 -2.58
C ALA A 32 -4.08 -0.74 -3.52
N VAL A 33 -2.75 -0.81 -3.44
CA VAL A 33 -1.97 -1.77 -4.25
C VAL A 33 -2.16 -3.21 -3.76
N LEU A 34 -2.24 -3.44 -2.44
CA LEU A 34 -2.42 -4.79 -1.90
C LEU A 34 -3.79 -5.39 -2.23
N GLU A 35 -4.85 -4.59 -2.23
CA GLU A 35 -6.20 -5.02 -2.61
C GLU A 35 -6.23 -5.53 -4.06
N GLU A 36 -5.63 -4.77 -4.99
CA GLU A 36 -5.55 -5.17 -6.40
C GLU A 36 -4.71 -6.43 -6.61
N ILE A 37 -3.62 -6.61 -5.86
CA ILE A 37 -2.78 -7.81 -5.95
C ILE A 37 -3.50 -9.04 -5.39
N GLU A 38 -4.22 -8.92 -4.28
CA GLU A 38 -5.02 -10.02 -3.73
C GLU A 38 -6.15 -10.42 -4.67
N ASN A 39 -6.75 -9.47 -5.39
CA ASN A 39 -7.72 -9.77 -6.44
C ASN A 39 -7.10 -10.48 -7.67
N TYR A 40 -5.81 -10.27 -7.92
CA TYR A 40 -5.08 -10.89 -9.02
C TYR A 40 -4.63 -12.32 -8.68
N ASP A 41 -4.04 -12.52 -7.50
CA ASP A 41 -3.61 -13.82 -7.00
C ASP A 41 -3.47 -13.80 -5.46
N GLU A 42 -4.39 -14.49 -4.77
CA GLU A 42 -4.40 -14.59 -3.30
C GLU A 42 -3.18 -15.35 -2.75
N ASP A 43 -2.58 -16.25 -3.52
CA ASP A 43 -1.50 -17.14 -3.09
C ASP A 43 -0.09 -16.56 -3.34
N MET A 44 0.01 -15.37 -3.96
CA MET A 44 1.30 -14.71 -4.20
C MET A 44 2.05 -14.43 -2.90
N THR A 45 3.30 -14.88 -2.85
CA THR A 45 4.22 -14.62 -1.74
C THR A 45 4.62 -13.14 -1.69
N GLN A 46 5.09 -12.65 -0.54
CA GLN A 46 5.54 -11.26 -0.43
C GLN A 46 6.67 -10.88 -1.41
N GLU A 47 7.52 -11.84 -1.79
CA GLU A 47 8.61 -11.62 -2.73
C GLU A 47 8.08 -11.42 -4.15
N GLU A 48 7.16 -12.30 -4.58
CA GLU A 48 6.46 -12.18 -5.87
C GLU A 48 5.61 -10.91 -5.95
N ARG A 49 4.90 -10.55 -4.86
CA ARG A 49 4.12 -9.29 -4.80
C ARG A 49 5.03 -8.08 -5.01
N ARG A 50 6.23 -8.10 -4.42
CA ARG A 50 7.18 -7.01 -4.57
C ARG A 50 7.71 -6.90 -6.00
N GLU A 51 8.07 -8.02 -6.61
CA GLU A 51 8.56 -8.05 -7.99
C GLU A 51 7.50 -7.55 -8.97
N PHE A 52 6.26 -8.02 -8.82
CA PHE A 52 5.10 -7.58 -9.59
C PHE A 52 4.88 -6.06 -9.52
N ILE A 53 4.88 -5.48 -8.32
CA ILE A 53 4.71 -4.03 -8.15
C ILE A 53 5.83 -3.25 -8.86
N VAL A 54 7.08 -3.73 -8.74
CA VAL A 54 8.23 -3.05 -9.35
C VAL A 54 8.15 -3.10 -10.88
N GLU A 55 7.73 -4.22 -11.46
CA GLU A 55 7.53 -4.35 -12.90
C GLU A 55 6.39 -3.45 -13.40
N ALA A 56 5.22 -3.48 -12.74
CA ALA A 56 4.08 -2.65 -13.10
C ALA A 56 4.41 -1.14 -13.06
N VAL A 57 5.18 -0.71 -12.05
CA VAL A 57 5.63 0.70 -11.96
C VAL A 57 6.61 1.04 -13.08
N ARG A 58 7.51 0.13 -13.46
CA ARG A 58 8.46 0.37 -14.57
C ARG A 58 7.73 0.47 -15.90
N GLU A 59 6.81 -0.45 -16.17
CA GLU A 59 6.00 -0.45 -17.40
C GLU A 59 5.20 0.86 -17.52
N ALA A 60 4.53 1.28 -16.43
CA ALA A 60 3.77 2.52 -16.42
C ALA A 60 4.62 3.80 -16.61
N VAL A 61 5.91 3.77 -16.26
CA VAL A 61 6.84 4.91 -16.45
C VAL A 61 7.54 4.86 -17.80
N GLU A 62 7.75 3.68 -18.38
CA GLU A 62 8.37 3.51 -19.70
C GLU A 62 7.38 3.76 -20.85
N ASP A 63 6.07 3.67 -20.59
CA ASP A 63 4.99 3.99 -21.54
C ASP A 63 4.61 5.50 -21.61
N ASP A 64 5.30 6.38 -20.86
CA ASP A 64 5.12 7.85 -20.83
C ASP A 64 6.24 8.64 -21.56
#